data_AF-A0A2E8K824-F1
#
_entry.id   AF-A0A2E8K824-F1
#
_cell.length_a   1.000
_cell.length_b   1.000
_cell.length_c   1.000
_cell.angle_alpha   90.00
_cell.angle_beta   90.00
_cell.angle_gamma   90.00
#
_symmetry.space_group_name_H-M   'P 1'
#
loop_
_entity.id
_entity.type
_entity.pdbx_description
1 polymer ?
#
loop_
_entity_poly.entity_id
_entity_poly.type
_entity_poly.pdbx_seq_one_letter_code
_entity_poly.pdbx_strand_id
1 'polypeptide(L)'
;MHITIGKAVDLLESMDRASPALNDSESLAKIVRLVQEEYLAIIREALSLLVQHKLDESNSYLHNERVKLEPVKGRIRRLVTDIDSWQDEQLKLSIEYLFTRARLVDELRMFPNFTLELLERQTLDQTMAETISYLETAMTGKQNLFEQLARQQPK
;
A
#
# COMPACT_ATOMS: atom_id res chain seq x y z
N MET A 1 -4.70 -7.19 -8.49
CA MET A 1 -4.87 -6.81 -7.08
C MET A 1 -4.69 -7.97 -6.10
N HIS A 2 -5.75 -8.69 -5.70
CA HIS A 2 -5.62 -9.69 -4.62
C HIS A 2 -4.61 -10.80 -4.94
N ILE A 3 -4.44 -11.13 -6.23
CA ILE A 3 -3.48 -12.13 -6.70
C ILE A 3 -2.04 -11.64 -6.50
N THR A 4 -1.72 -10.40 -6.86
CA THR A 4 -0.35 -9.87 -6.80
C THR A 4 0.06 -9.58 -5.36
N ILE A 5 -0.84 -9.00 -4.56
CA ILE A 5 -0.62 -8.80 -3.12
C ILE A 5 -0.56 -10.15 -2.41
N GLY A 6 -1.41 -11.10 -2.80
CA GLY A 6 -1.38 -12.49 -2.33
C GLY A 6 -0.01 -13.14 -2.58
N LYS A 7 0.52 -13.03 -3.80
CA LYS A 7 1.87 -13.50 -4.16
C LYS A 7 2.98 -12.82 -3.36
N ALA A 8 2.84 -11.53 -3.06
CA ALA A 8 3.79 -10.82 -2.21
C ALA A 8 3.83 -11.42 -0.80
N VAL A 9 2.65 -11.69 -0.25
CA VAL A 9 2.49 -12.31 1.06
C VAL A 9 2.93 -13.77 1.05
N ASP A 10 2.64 -14.53 -0.02
CA ASP A 10 3.12 -15.92 -0.19
C ASP A 10 4.65 -15.96 -0.16
N LEU A 11 5.30 -15.04 -0.88
CA LEU A 11 6.76 -14.95 -0.89
C LEU A 11 7.30 -14.59 0.50
N LEU A 12 6.74 -13.57 1.15
CA LEU A 12 7.13 -13.18 2.50
C LEU A 12 6.95 -14.32 3.51
N GLU A 13 5.86 -15.08 3.44
CA GLU A 13 5.62 -16.24 4.32
C GLU A 13 6.60 -17.40 4.05
N SER A 14 7.15 -17.50 2.83
CA SER A 14 8.13 -18.52 2.44
C SER A 14 9.59 -18.17 2.75
N MET A 15 9.88 -16.89 3.02
CA MET A 15 11.24 -16.43 3.32
C MET A 15 11.66 -16.83 4.73
N ASP A 16 12.92 -17.25 4.87
CA ASP A 16 13.49 -17.54 6.18
C ASP A 16 13.60 -16.24 7.00
N ARG A 17 13.08 -16.28 8.22
CA ARG A 17 13.11 -15.15 9.17
C ARG A 17 14.54 -14.81 9.60
N ALA A 18 15.45 -15.78 9.51
CA ALA A 18 16.85 -15.64 9.91
C ALA A 18 17.77 -15.13 8.78
N SER A 19 17.52 -15.51 7.52
CA SER A 19 18.29 -15.02 6.37
C SER A 19 17.59 -15.34 5.02
N PRO A 20 17.03 -14.36 4.31
CA PRO A 20 16.51 -14.58 2.96
C PRO A 20 17.63 -14.87 1.95
N ALA A 21 17.37 -15.72 0.96
CA ALA A 21 18.32 -15.89 -0.14
C ALA A 21 18.30 -14.67 -1.07
N LEU A 22 19.43 -14.36 -1.71
CA LEU A 22 19.56 -13.24 -2.67
C LEU A 22 18.47 -13.24 -3.76
N ASN A 23 18.09 -14.43 -4.25
CA ASN A 23 17.04 -14.60 -5.26
C ASN A 23 15.64 -14.25 -4.72
N ASP A 24 15.43 -14.42 -3.41
CA ASP A 24 14.16 -14.12 -2.76
C ASP A 24 14.00 -12.60 -2.65
N SER A 25 15.07 -11.87 -2.32
CA SER A 25 15.05 -10.40 -2.20
C SER A 25 14.79 -9.70 -3.53
N GLU A 26 15.35 -10.19 -4.64
CA GLU A 26 15.06 -9.66 -5.99
C GLU A 26 13.60 -9.95 -6.41
N SER A 27 13.12 -11.16 -6.13
CA SER A 27 11.74 -11.55 -6.38
C SER A 27 10.75 -10.71 -5.57
N LEU A 28 11.08 -10.41 -4.31
CA LEU A 28 10.28 -9.58 -3.43
C LEU A 28 10.24 -8.13 -3.92
N ALA A 29 11.40 -7.56 -4.26
CA ALA A 29 11.50 -6.23 -4.84
C ALA A 29 10.59 -6.06 -6.06
N LYS A 30 10.63 -7.03 -6.98
CA LYS A 30 9.79 -7.03 -8.18
C LYS A 30 8.30 -7.10 -7.83
N ILE A 31 7.91 -7.98 -6.93
CA ILE A 31 6.51 -8.14 -6.54
C ILE A 31 6.00 -6.91 -5.79
N VAL A 32 6.80 -6.30 -4.90
CA VAL A 32 6.47 -5.06 -4.20
C VAL A 32 6.21 -3.91 -5.18
N ARG A 33 6.99 -3.80 -6.26
CA ARG A 33 6.73 -2.81 -7.33
C ARG A 33 5.39 -3.04 -8.02
N LEU A 34 5.06 -4.29 -8.36
CA LEU A 34 3.75 -4.61 -8.95
C LEU A 34 2.60 -4.29 -7.98
N VAL A 35 2.80 -4.56 -6.69
CA VAL A 35 1.82 -4.20 -5.65
C VAL A 35 1.65 -2.68 -5.54
N GLN A 36 2.74 -1.90 -5.63
CA GLN A 36 2.67 -0.43 -5.67
C GLN A 36 1.81 0.07 -6.84
N GLU A 37 2.05 -0.45 -8.05
CA GLU A 37 1.28 -0.05 -9.23
C GLU A 37 -0.21 -0.34 -9.08
N GLU A 38 -0.57 -1.51 -8.55
CA GLU A 38 -1.97 -1.88 -8.33
C GLU A 38 -2.63 -1.01 -7.26
N TYR A 39 -1.94 -0.72 -6.14
CA TYR A 39 -2.48 0.20 -5.12
C TYR A 39 -2.64 1.62 -5.64
N LEU A 40 -1.66 2.12 -6.40
CA LEU A 40 -1.76 3.44 -7.01
C LEU A 40 -2.92 3.53 -8.00
N ALA A 41 -3.18 2.47 -8.79
CA ALA A 41 -4.32 2.45 -9.70
C ALA A 41 -5.66 2.61 -8.95
N ILE A 42 -5.82 1.92 -7.82
CA ILE A 42 -7.03 1.99 -6.99
C ILE A 42 -7.20 3.38 -6.38
N ILE A 43 -6.14 3.91 -5.79
CA ILE A 43 -6.19 5.22 -5.16
C ILE A 43 -6.49 6.29 -6.22
N ARG A 44 -5.84 6.23 -7.38
CA ARG A 44 -6.12 7.16 -8.49
C ARG A 44 -7.56 7.11 -8.97
N GLU A 45 -8.13 5.92 -9.11
CA GLU A 45 -9.53 5.77 -9.51
C GLU A 45 -10.48 6.33 -8.45
N ALA A 46 -10.25 6.00 -7.18
CA ALA A 46 -11.04 6.51 -6.08
C ALA A 46 -10.98 8.06 -5.99
N LEU A 47 -9.79 8.64 -6.12
CA LEU A 47 -9.60 10.10 -6.12
C LEU A 47 -10.23 10.75 -7.37
N SER A 48 -10.13 10.11 -8.55
CA SER A 48 -10.79 10.57 -9.78
C SER A 48 -12.30 10.67 -9.62
N LEU A 49 -12.93 9.68 -8.99
CA LEU A 49 -14.37 9.69 -8.67
C LEU A 49 -14.71 10.81 -7.67
N LEU A 50 -13.86 11.02 -6.65
CA LEU A 50 -14.04 12.11 -5.69
C LEU A 50 -13.95 13.49 -6.34
N VAL A 51 -12.97 13.72 -7.23
CA VAL A 51 -12.83 14.98 -7.98
C VAL A 51 -14.04 15.25 -8.89
N GLN A 52 -14.69 14.20 -9.40
CA GLN A 52 -15.94 14.30 -10.15
C GLN A 52 -17.19 14.47 -9.26
N HIS A 53 -17.01 14.66 -7.95
CA HIS A 53 -18.08 14.71 -6.94
C HIS A 53 -18.96 13.45 -6.88
N LYS A 54 -18.43 12.29 -7.30
CA LYS A 54 -19.11 11.00 -7.30
C LYS A 54 -18.78 10.20 -6.03
N LEU A 55 -19.18 10.74 -4.88
CA LEU A 55 -18.87 10.16 -3.56
C LEU A 55 -19.36 8.72 -3.41
N ASP A 56 -20.61 8.44 -3.80
CA ASP A 56 -21.21 7.11 -3.65
C ASP A 56 -20.54 6.05 -4.55
N GLU A 57 -20.13 6.45 -5.77
CA GLU A 57 -19.38 5.59 -6.68
C GLU A 57 -17.99 5.30 -6.11
N SER A 58 -17.29 6.31 -5.59
CA SER A 58 -15.98 6.15 -4.94
C SER A 58 -16.05 5.21 -3.74
N ASN A 59 -17.06 5.39 -2.87
CA ASN A 59 -17.28 4.52 -1.72
C ASN A 59 -17.60 3.08 -2.12
N SER A 60 -18.45 2.88 -3.14
CA SER A 60 -18.79 1.55 -3.66
C SER A 60 -17.57 0.87 -4.28
N TYR A 61 -16.77 1.62 -5.05
CA TYR A 61 -15.52 1.15 -5.63
C TYR A 61 -14.53 0.71 -4.56
N LEU A 62 -14.24 1.58 -3.58
CA LEU A 62 -13.33 1.27 -2.47
C LEU A 62 -13.84 0.11 -1.61
N HIS A 63 -15.15 -0.01 -1.42
CA HIS A 63 -15.74 -1.17 -0.74
C HIS A 63 -15.44 -2.48 -1.49
N ASN A 64 -15.66 -2.51 -2.80
CA ASN A 64 -15.41 -3.69 -3.62
C ASN A 64 -13.93 -4.07 -3.63
N GLU A 65 -13.02 -3.10 -3.75
CA GLU A 65 -11.58 -3.37 -3.66
C GLU A 65 -11.19 -3.85 -2.26
N ARG A 66 -11.74 -3.25 -1.20
CA ARG A 66 -11.52 -3.71 0.18
C ARG A 66 -11.94 -5.17 0.37
N VAL A 67 -13.12 -5.56 -0.09
CA VAL A 67 -13.61 -6.94 0.03
C VAL A 67 -12.65 -7.93 -0.62
N LYS A 68 -12.09 -7.59 -1.78
CA LYS A 68 -11.07 -8.41 -2.46
C LYS A 68 -9.75 -8.50 -1.68
N LEU A 69 -9.40 -7.48 -0.90
CA LEU A 69 -8.18 -7.44 -0.09
C LEU A 69 -8.32 -8.16 1.27
N GLU A 70 -9.54 -8.32 1.78
CA GLU A 70 -9.80 -8.83 3.13
C GLU A 70 -9.11 -10.19 3.44
N PRO A 71 -9.11 -11.19 2.54
CA PRO A 71 -8.42 -12.47 2.80
C PRO A 71 -6.91 -12.30 2.99
N VAL A 72 -6.30 -11.37 2.25
CA VAL A 72 -4.86 -11.12 2.29
C VAL A 72 -4.50 -10.18 3.45
N LYS A 73 -5.38 -9.27 3.84
CA LYS A 73 -5.20 -8.40 5.03
C LYS A 73 -4.99 -9.20 6.31
N GLY A 74 -5.75 -10.28 6.50
CA GLY A 74 -5.57 -11.15 7.66
C GLY A 74 -4.18 -11.79 7.71
N ARG A 75 -3.61 -12.12 6.56
CA ARG A 75 -2.24 -12.66 6.44
C ARG A 75 -1.19 -11.59 6.72
N ILE A 76 -1.34 -10.40 6.14
CA ILE A 76 -0.46 -9.25 6.41
C ILE A 76 -0.44 -8.92 7.91
N ARG A 77 -1.59 -8.92 8.60
CA ARG A 77 -1.63 -8.69 10.06
C ARG A 77 -0.83 -9.71 10.85
N ARG A 78 -0.84 -10.98 10.44
CA ARG A 78 -0.01 -12.02 11.08
C ARG A 78 1.48 -11.73 10.87
N LEU A 79 1.88 -11.38 9.65
CA LEU A 79 3.27 -10.98 9.36
C LEU A 79 3.71 -9.76 10.19
N VAL A 80 2.82 -8.76 10.35
CA VAL A 80 3.09 -7.57 11.17
C VAL A 80 3.23 -7.92 12.66
N THR A 81 2.44 -8.87 13.17
CA THR A 81 2.52 -9.30 14.57
C THR A 81 3.87 -9.95 14.88
N ASP A 82 4.45 -10.63 13.88
CA ASP A 82 5.73 -11.30 13.98
C ASP A 82 6.92 -10.41 13.54
N ILE A 83 6.70 -9.13 13.20
CA ILE A 83 7.69 -8.28 12.51
C ILE A 83 9.01 -8.12 13.28
N ASP A 84 8.94 -8.09 14.61
CA ASP A 84 10.12 -7.96 15.48
C ASP A 84 11.02 -9.21 15.47
N SER A 85 10.48 -10.36 15.05
CA SER A 85 11.24 -11.61 14.94
C SER A 85 12.10 -11.69 13.68
N TRP A 86 11.90 -10.79 12.71
CA TRP A 86 12.66 -10.75 11.48
C TRP A 86 14.00 -10.06 11.72
N GLN A 87 15.09 -10.61 11.20
CA GLN A 87 16.41 -9.96 11.24
C GLN A 87 16.65 -9.06 10.03
N ASP A 88 15.95 -9.32 8.92
CA ASP A 88 16.10 -8.59 7.68
C ASP A 88 15.23 -7.32 7.66
N GLU A 89 15.89 -6.16 7.62
CA GLU A 89 15.25 -4.85 7.57
C GLU A 89 14.46 -4.59 6.28
N GLN A 90 14.88 -5.17 5.14
CA GLN A 90 14.15 -5.07 3.88
C GLN A 90 12.82 -5.83 3.95
N LEU A 91 12.79 -6.98 4.64
CA LEU A 91 11.57 -7.74 4.88
C LEU A 91 10.62 -7.02 5.82
N LYS A 92 11.12 -6.46 6.93
CA LYS A 92 10.32 -5.63 7.83
C LYS A 92 9.67 -4.48 7.08
N LEU A 93 10.49 -3.74 6.32
CA LEU A 93 10.01 -2.60 5.55
C LEU A 93 8.99 -3.01 4.49
N SER A 94 9.13 -4.19 3.87
CA SER A 94 8.17 -4.73 2.90
C SER A 94 6.84 -5.09 3.55
N ILE A 95 6.86 -5.73 4.71
CA ILE A 95 5.66 -6.06 5.50
C ILE A 95 4.94 -4.78 5.92
N GLU A 96 5.68 -3.81 6.47
CA GLU A 96 5.15 -2.51 6.88
C GLU A 96 4.53 -1.75 5.71
N TYR A 97 5.19 -1.79 4.56
CA TYR A 97 4.69 -1.19 3.32
C TYR A 97 3.37 -1.82 2.87
N LEU A 98 3.29 -3.16 2.80
CA LEU A 98 2.05 -3.85 2.42
C LEU A 98 0.90 -3.55 3.39
N PHE A 99 1.19 -3.49 4.68
CA PHE A 99 0.22 -3.15 5.71
C PHE A 99 -0.30 -1.72 5.57
N THR A 100 0.62 -0.76 5.39
CA THR A 100 0.31 0.66 5.21
C THR A 100 -0.59 0.87 4.00
N ARG A 101 -0.28 0.22 2.87
CA ARG A 101 -1.10 0.29 1.65
C ARG A 101 -2.50 -0.28 1.85
N ALA A 102 -2.60 -1.43 2.50
CA ALA A 102 -3.87 -2.06 2.79
C ALA A 102 -4.74 -1.18 3.71
N ARG A 103 -4.12 -0.50 4.68
CA ARG A 103 -4.77 0.45 5.59
C ARG A 103 -5.23 1.70 4.86
N LEU A 104 -4.43 2.27 3.96
CA LEU A 104 -4.80 3.48 3.21
C LEU A 104 -6.11 3.32 2.43
N VAL A 105 -6.36 2.15 1.85
CA VAL A 105 -7.64 1.83 1.18
C VAL A 105 -8.82 1.87 2.18
N ASP A 106 -8.62 1.41 3.42
CA ASP A 106 -9.66 1.52 4.46
C ASP A 106 -9.88 2.98 4.89
N GLU A 107 -8.79 3.73 5.09
CA GLU A 107 -8.83 5.13 5.54
C GLU A 107 -9.55 6.04 4.53
N LEU A 108 -9.24 5.91 3.23
CA LEU A 108 -9.92 6.65 2.17
C LEU A 108 -11.44 6.41 2.16
N ARG A 109 -11.85 5.17 2.45
CA ARG A 109 -13.27 4.79 2.52
C ARG A 109 -13.95 5.29 3.79
N MET A 110 -13.24 5.30 4.92
CA MET A 110 -13.79 5.76 6.21
C MET A 110 -13.87 7.29 6.30
N PHE A 111 -12.95 7.98 5.64
CA PHE A 111 -12.82 9.43 5.69
C PHE A 111 -12.84 10.08 4.29
N PRO A 112 -13.89 9.87 3.49
CA PRO A 112 -13.94 10.37 2.12
C PRO A 112 -14.11 11.90 2.08
N ASN A 113 -14.82 12.50 3.04
CA ASN A 113 -14.96 13.97 3.13
C ASN A 113 -13.62 14.64 3.48
N PHE A 114 -12.84 14.05 4.38
CA PHE A 114 -11.49 14.52 4.67
C PHE A 114 -10.59 14.43 3.42
N THR A 115 -10.72 13.35 2.66
CA THR A 115 -10.00 13.18 1.37
C THR A 115 -10.40 14.26 0.37
N LEU A 116 -11.69 14.57 0.25
CA LEU A 116 -12.20 15.65 -0.58
C LEU A 116 -11.68 17.02 -0.13
N GLU A 117 -11.76 17.34 1.15
CA GLU A 117 -11.21 18.58 1.69
C GLU A 117 -9.71 18.72 1.42
N LEU A 118 -8.96 17.61 1.50
CA LEU A 118 -7.55 17.62 1.14
C LEU A 118 -7.36 17.90 -0.35
N LEU A 119 -8.10 17.22 -1.22
CA LEU A 119 -8.07 17.46 -2.66
C LEU A 119 -8.42 18.92 -3.02
N GLU A 120 -9.38 19.52 -2.31
CA GLU A 120 -9.81 20.91 -2.52
C GLU A 120 -8.79 21.94 -1.99
N ARG A 121 -8.05 21.60 -0.91
CA ARG A 121 -6.99 22.45 -0.35
C ARG A 121 -5.69 22.37 -1.15
N GLN A 122 -5.49 21.33 -1.95
CA GLN A 122 -4.37 21.26 -2.85
C GLN A 122 -4.57 22.27 -3.98
N THR A 123 -3.70 23.29 -4.00
CA THR A 123 -3.58 24.23 -5.11
C THR A 123 -3.35 23.46 -6.41
N LEU A 124 -3.91 23.95 -7.52
CA LEU A 124 -3.88 23.40 -8.89
C LEU A 124 -2.53 22.84 -9.41
N ASP A 125 -1.42 23.14 -8.74
CA ASP A 125 -0.05 22.77 -9.12
C ASP A 125 0.45 21.44 -8.52
N GLN A 126 -0.27 20.83 -7.56
CA GLN A 126 0.16 19.54 -7.00
C GLN A 126 -0.24 18.38 -7.90
N THR A 127 0.73 17.52 -8.19
CA THR A 127 0.52 16.29 -8.96
C THR A 127 -0.25 15.26 -8.14
N MET A 128 -1.01 14.39 -8.81
CA MET A 128 -1.69 13.25 -8.18
C MET A 128 -0.73 12.38 -7.35
N ALA A 129 0.55 12.30 -7.71
CA ALA A 129 1.56 11.58 -6.95
C ALA A 129 1.85 12.24 -5.59
N GLU A 130 1.94 13.57 -5.55
CA GLU A 130 2.11 14.35 -4.31
C GLU A 130 0.86 14.26 -3.44
N THR A 131 -0.34 14.25 -4.05
CA THR A 131 -1.60 14.00 -3.33
C THR A 131 -1.61 12.65 -2.64
N ILE A 132 -1.21 11.60 -3.34
CA ILE A 132 -1.16 10.25 -2.78
C ILE A 132 -0.13 10.16 -1.65
N SER A 133 1.06 10.75 -1.83
CA SER A 133 2.09 10.81 -0.78
C SER A 133 1.63 11.59 0.47
N TYR A 134 0.91 12.68 0.26
CA TYR A 134 0.32 13.46 1.36
C TYR A 134 -0.77 12.66 2.10
N LEU A 135 -1.66 11.99 1.36
CA LEU A 135 -2.71 11.15 1.93
C LEU A 135 -2.13 9.97 2.72
N GLU A 136 -1.10 9.30 2.18
CA GLU A 136 -0.34 8.28 2.89
C GLU A 136 0.16 8.81 4.23
N THR A 137 0.83 9.97 4.22
CA THR A 137 1.36 10.60 5.43
C THR A 137 0.24 10.92 6.41
N ALA A 138 -0.80 11.61 5.97
CA ALA A 138 -1.87 12.11 6.83
C ALA A 138 -2.69 10.98 7.45
N MET A 139 -2.92 9.90 6.71
CA MET A 139 -3.80 8.80 7.13
C MET A 139 -3.06 7.67 7.84
N THR A 140 -1.78 7.47 7.55
CA THR A 140 -1.02 6.33 8.09
C THR A 140 0.16 6.73 8.96
N GLY A 141 0.58 8.01 8.90
CA GLY A 141 1.77 8.51 9.60
C GLY A 141 3.10 8.02 9.00
N LYS A 142 3.07 7.30 7.88
CA LYS A 142 4.25 6.73 7.22
C LYS A 142 4.61 7.50 5.96
N GLN A 143 5.91 7.60 5.69
CA GLN A 143 6.45 8.39 4.56
C GLN A 143 7.50 7.61 3.78
N ASN A 144 7.44 7.72 2.46
CA ASN A 144 8.47 7.26 1.54
C ASN A 144 8.85 5.76 1.67
N LEU A 145 7.94 4.91 2.19
CA LEU A 145 8.21 3.49 2.41
C LEU A 145 8.63 2.79 1.11
N PHE A 146 7.96 3.10 0.00
CA PHE A 146 8.30 2.55 -1.31
C PHE A 146 9.69 3.02 -1.79
N GLU A 147 10.04 4.29 -1.58
CA GLU A 147 11.36 4.81 -1.97
C GLU A 147 12.47 4.18 -1.14
N GLN A 148 12.23 3.96 0.15
CA GLN A 148 13.17 3.26 1.02
C GLN A 148 13.40 1.82 0.52
N LEU A 149 12.34 1.12 0.12
CA LEU A 149 12.43 -0.21 -0.50
C LEU A 149 13.13 -0.21 -1.87
N ALA A 150 12.96 0.86 -2.65
CA ALA A 150 13.61 1.00 -3.95
C ALA A 150 15.11 1.32 -3.84
N ARG A 151 15.51 2.08 -2.80
CA ARG A 151 16.92 2.48 -2.56
C ARG A 151 17.79 1.37 -1.97
N GLN A 152 17.20 0.40 -1.29
CA GLN A 152 17.92 -0.75 -0.69
C GLN A 152 18.24 -1.87 -1.70
N GLN A 153 17.89 -1.71 -2.98
CA GLN A 153 18.19 -2.71 -4.00
C GLN A 153 19.65 -2.55 -4.48
N PRO A 154 20.45 -3.63 -4.52
CA PRO A 154 21.76 -3.57 -5.17
C PRO A 154 21.56 -3.23 -6.66
N LYS A 155 22.44 -2.35 -7.18
CA LYS A 155 22.47 -1.95 -8.59
C LYS A 155 22.74 -3.13 -9.52
#